data_AF-A0A2R7QXV7-F1
#
_entry.id   AF-A0A2R7QXV7-F1
#
_cell.length_a   1.000
_cell.length_b   1.000
_cell.length_c   1.000
_cell.angle_alpha   90.00
_cell.angle_beta   90.00
_cell.angle_gamma   90.00
#
_symmetry.space_group_name_H-M   'P 1'
#
loop_
_entity.id
_entity.type
_entity.pdbx_description
1 polymer ?
#
loop_
_entity_poly.entity_id
_entity_poly.type
_entity_poly.pdbx_seq_one_letter_code
_entity_poly.pdbx_strand_id
1 'polypeptide(L)'
;MSSPTPVRVQRTIRGMATSDGAGVRLTRVIGGPSLPDLDPFLLLDEFGTDRAEDYIAGFPSHPHRGFETVTYMLDGRMRHKDNHGNEGLLTPGSVQWMTAGRGLVHSEMPEQESGQMRGFQLWVNLPARDKMTDPKYQEFAPERIPVTAPGDGVQVKVIAGQVGEVSGPIVQPATDPVYLDITLAANARWEYTLP
;
A
#
# COMPACT_ATOMS: atom_id res chain seq x y z
N MET A 1 -32.84 8.06 9.90
CA MET A 1 -31.57 7.96 9.16
C MET A 1 -31.84 7.06 7.97
N SER A 2 -31.52 7.48 6.74
CA SER A 2 -31.70 6.62 5.56
C SER A 2 -30.76 5.42 5.66
N SER A 3 -31.22 4.22 5.34
CA SER A 3 -30.33 3.06 5.24
C SER A 3 -29.24 3.35 4.21
N PRO A 4 -27.98 2.97 4.48
CA PRO A 4 -26.89 3.18 3.52
C PRO A 4 -27.25 2.51 2.18
N THR A 5 -27.00 3.22 1.09
CA THR A 5 -27.28 2.70 -0.25
C THR A 5 -26.14 1.79 -0.67
N PRO A 6 -26.39 0.53 -1.08
CA PRO A 6 -25.33 -0.36 -1.52
C PRO A 6 -24.57 0.22 -2.71
N VAL A 7 -23.24 0.26 -2.60
CA VAL A 7 -22.38 0.57 -3.75
C VAL A 7 -22.39 -0.60 -4.74
N ARG A 8 -22.33 -0.28 -6.04
CA ARG A 8 -22.28 -1.28 -7.12
C ARG A 8 -20.93 -1.22 -7.79
N VAL A 9 -20.39 -2.38 -8.16
CA VAL A 9 -19.20 -2.46 -9.00
C VAL A 9 -19.53 -1.85 -10.35
N GLN A 10 -18.91 -0.73 -10.68
CA GLN A 10 -19.10 -0.06 -11.98
C GLN A 10 -18.29 -0.73 -13.08
N ARG A 11 -17.08 -1.21 -12.74
CA ARG A 11 -16.15 -1.82 -13.69
C ARG A 11 -15.22 -2.80 -12.98
N THR A 12 -14.93 -3.91 -13.64
CA THR A 12 -13.85 -4.83 -13.27
C THR A 12 -12.70 -4.65 -14.24
N ILE A 13 -11.49 -4.50 -13.71
CA ILE A 13 -10.27 -4.35 -14.50
C ILE A 13 -9.31 -5.47 -14.10
N ARG A 14 -8.63 -6.04 -15.09
CA ARG A 14 -7.52 -6.97 -14.86
C ARG A 14 -6.22 -6.18 -14.84
N GLY A 15 -5.39 -6.43 -13.83
CA GLY A 15 -4.05 -5.87 -13.77
C GLY A 15 -3.19 -6.33 -14.95
N MET A 16 -2.21 -5.51 -15.32
CA MET A 16 -1.33 -5.75 -16.46
C MET A 16 0.08 -6.04 -15.96
N ALA A 17 0.68 -7.12 -16.45
CA ALA A 17 2.08 -7.41 -16.18
C ALA A 17 2.98 -6.30 -16.74
N THR A 18 3.92 -5.85 -15.93
CA THR A 18 4.91 -4.83 -16.30
C THR A 18 6.18 -5.02 -15.47
N SER A 19 7.12 -4.08 -15.57
CA SER A 19 8.38 -4.10 -14.85
C SER A 19 8.84 -2.69 -14.51
N ASP A 20 9.47 -2.50 -13.35
CA ASP A 20 10.00 -1.22 -12.90
C ASP A 20 11.31 -1.45 -12.10
N GLY A 21 11.95 -0.37 -11.64
CA GLY A 21 13.23 -0.43 -10.93
C GLY A 21 14.32 -1.11 -11.77
N ALA A 22 15.03 -2.08 -11.19
CA ALA A 22 16.05 -2.86 -11.88
C ALA A 22 15.47 -4.11 -12.57
N GLY A 23 14.26 -4.00 -13.14
CA GLY A 23 13.58 -5.10 -13.85
C GLY A 23 12.67 -5.95 -12.98
N VAL A 24 12.25 -5.44 -11.81
CA VAL A 24 11.33 -6.11 -10.91
C VAL A 24 10.00 -6.33 -11.63
N ARG A 25 9.51 -7.56 -11.65
CA ARG A 25 8.21 -7.88 -12.25
C ARG A 25 7.07 -7.52 -11.32
N LEU A 26 6.03 -6.92 -11.89
CA LEU A 26 4.87 -6.47 -11.14
C LEU A 26 3.60 -6.49 -11.97
N THR A 27 2.46 -6.44 -11.30
CA THR A 27 1.13 -6.34 -11.89
C THR A 27 0.56 -4.95 -11.58
N ARG A 28 0.44 -4.10 -12.60
CA ARG A 28 -0.13 -2.75 -12.46
C ARG A 28 -1.64 -2.74 -12.61
N VAL A 29 -2.34 -2.14 -11.65
CA VAL A 29 -3.81 -2.02 -11.62
C VAL A 29 -4.26 -0.58 -11.85
N ILE A 30 -3.78 0.38 -11.05
CA ILE A 30 -4.03 1.82 -11.21
C ILE A 30 -2.81 2.47 -11.88
N GLY A 31 -3.03 3.49 -12.72
CA GLY A 31 -1.95 4.17 -13.47
C GLY A 31 -1.55 3.44 -14.75
N GLY A 32 -2.31 2.40 -15.13
CA GLY A 32 -2.16 1.70 -16.41
C GLY A 32 -3.20 2.15 -17.45
N PRO A 33 -3.10 1.71 -18.71
CA PRO A 33 -3.99 2.15 -19.79
C PRO A 33 -5.49 1.89 -19.52
N SER A 34 -5.79 0.84 -18.76
CA SER A 34 -7.17 0.46 -18.41
C SER A 34 -7.77 1.36 -17.34
N LEU A 35 -6.97 1.97 -16.47
CA LEU A 35 -7.37 2.83 -15.37
C LEU A 35 -6.28 3.89 -15.12
N PRO A 36 -6.15 4.86 -16.03
CA PRO A 36 -5.06 5.83 -15.99
C PRO A 36 -5.19 6.78 -14.80
N ASP A 37 -6.43 7.13 -14.44
CA ASP A 37 -6.75 8.09 -13.38
C ASP A 37 -7.74 7.48 -12.39
N LEU A 38 -7.46 7.61 -11.09
CA LEU A 38 -8.38 7.30 -9.99
C LEU A 38 -8.05 8.17 -8.77
N ASP A 39 -8.29 9.48 -8.85
CA ASP A 39 -8.01 10.44 -7.76
C ASP A 39 -8.61 9.96 -6.41
N PRO A 40 -7.85 9.93 -5.30
CA PRO A 40 -6.47 10.42 -5.11
C PRO A 40 -5.35 9.40 -5.40
N PHE A 41 -5.66 8.23 -5.92
CA PHE A 41 -4.70 7.16 -6.20
C PHE A 41 -4.04 7.35 -7.57
N LEU A 42 -2.72 7.39 -7.59
CA LEU A 42 -1.92 7.59 -8.80
C LEU A 42 -1.45 6.28 -9.43
N LEU A 43 -1.18 5.28 -8.60
CA LEU A 43 -0.62 4.00 -8.99
C LEU A 43 -0.95 2.94 -7.94
N LEU A 44 -1.24 1.73 -8.38
CA LEU A 44 -1.32 0.54 -7.53
C LEU A 44 -0.67 -0.62 -8.27
N ASP A 45 0.45 -1.07 -7.72
CA ASP A 45 1.21 -2.21 -8.21
C ASP A 45 1.20 -3.33 -7.17
N GLU A 46 0.94 -4.55 -7.61
CA GLU A 46 1.31 -5.74 -6.86
C GLU A 46 2.70 -6.18 -7.33
N PHE A 47 3.67 -6.19 -6.42
CA PHE A 47 4.92 -6.91 -6.64
C PHE A 47 4.76 -8.29 -6.03
N GLY A 48 4.92 -9.36 -6.81
CA GLY A 48 4.61 -10.72 -6.36
C GLY A 48 5.23 -11.78 -7.26
N THR A 49 6.21 -12.52 -6.77
CA THR A 49 6.81 -13.64 -7.50
C THR A 49 7.47 -14.64 -6.55
N ASP A 50 7.41 -15.92 -6.93
CA ASP A 50 8.06 -17.02 -6.22
C ASP A 50 9.54 -17.18 -6.61
N ARG A 51 9.99 -16.44 -7.65
CA ARG A 51 11.33 -16.53 -8.22
C ARG A 51 12.19 -15.35 -7.77
N ALA A 52 13.23 -15.62 -7.00
CA ALA A 52 14.11 -14.58 -6.48
C ALA A 52 14.72 -13.71 -7.60
N GLU A 53 15.08 -14.29 -8.74
CA GLU A 53 15.63 -13.54 -9.88
C GLU A 53 14.69 -12.45 -10.44
N ASP A 54 13.38 -12.56 -10.20
CA ASP A 54 12.39 -11.61 -10.69
C ASP A 54 12.22 -10.39 -9.76
N TYR A 55 12.81 -10.41 -8.56
CA TYR A 55 12.77 -9.29 -7.61
C TYR A 55 14.12 -8.83 -7.08
N ILE A 56 15.14 -9.68 -7.01
CA ILE A 56 16.35 -9.45 -6.19
C ILE A 56 17.13 -8.18 -6.55
N ALA A 57 16.99 -7.69 -7.78
CA ALA A 57 17.60 -6.43 -8.21
C ALA A 57 16.95 -5.19 -7.55
N GLY A 58 15.72 -5.33 -7.05
CA GLY A 58 14.99 -4.35 -6.28
C GLY A 58 14.72 -3.04 -7.03
N PHE A 59 14.49 -2.00 -6.24
CA PHE A 59 14.36 -0.63 -6.70
C PHE A 59 15.57 0.16 -6.18
N PRO A 60 16.65 0.30 -6.99
CA PRO A 60 17.80 1.13 -6.63
C PRO A 60 17.41 2.58 -6.36
N SER A 61 18.37 3.41 -5.93
CA SER A 61 18.13 4.82 -5.63
C SER A 61 17.34 5.56 -6.73
N HIS A 62 16.15 6.03 -6.37
CA HIS A 62 15.24 6.75 -7.27
C HIS A 62 14.51 7.88 -6.51
N PRO A 63 14.11 8.96 -7.20
CA PRO A 63 13.45 10.10 -6.57
C PRO A 63 11.92 9.95 -6.53
N HIS A 64 11.30 10.55 -5.50
CA HIS A 64 9.86 10.84 -5.46
C HIS A 64 9.63 12.30 -5.06
N ARG A 65 8.50 12.90 -5.50
CA ARG A 65 8.11 14.28 -5.13
C ARG A 65 6.61 14.49 -5.31
N GLY A 66 5.98 15.16 -4.35
CA GLY A 66 4.63 15.70 -4.46
C GLY A 66 3.48 14.70 -4.27
N PHE A 67 3.79 13.49 -3.83
CA PHE A 67 2.82 12.44 -3.48
C PHE A 67 3.37 11.58 -2.34
N GLU A 68 2.64 10.55 -1.96
CA GLU A 68 3.00 9.57 -0.95
C GLU A 68 3.10 8.18 -1.55
N THR A 69 4.00 7.36 -1.03
CA THR A 69 4.08 5.93 -1.36
C THR A 69 3.72 5.10 -0.16
N VAL A 70 2.89 4.09 -0.36
CA VAL A 70 2.47 3.13 0.66
C VAL A 70 2.92 1.75 0.23
N THR A 71 3.82 1.16 1.02
CA THR A 71 4.29 -0.20 0.84
C THR A 71 3.63 -1.08 1.88
N TYR A 72 2.86 -2.08 1.46
CA TYR A 72 2.28 -3.09 2.34
C TYR A 72 2.84 -4.48 1.99
N MET A 73 3.61 -5.07 2.90
CA MET A 73 4.24 -6.38 2.70
C MET A 73 3.28 -7.51 3.07
N LEU A 74 3.11 -8.48 2.17
CA LEU A 74 2.37 -9.72 2.46
C LEU A 74 3.33 -10.87 2.77
N ASP A 75 4.42 -10.98 2.01
CA ASP A 75 5.38 -12.06 2.08
C ASP A 75 6.79 -11.54 1.78
N GLY A 76 7.81 -12.15 2.38
CA GLY A 76 9.21 -11.77 2.23
C GLY A 76 9.62 -10.54 3.04
N ARG A 77 10.84 -10.02 2.79
CA ARG A 77 11.40 -8.85 3.49
C ARG A 77 12.07 -7.87 2.52
N MET A 78 11.92 -6.59 2.80
CA MET A 78 12.46 -5.51 1.97
C MET A 78 13.05 -4.40 2.83
N ARG A 79 14.33 -4.08 2.58
CA ARG A 79 15.01 -2.97 3.25
C ARG A 79 14.84 -1.70 2.45
N HIS A 80 14.47 -0.62 3.12
CA HIS A 80 14.45 0.71 2.53
C HIS A 80 15.54 1.59 3.13
N LYS A 81 16.04 2.53 2.33
CA LYS A 81 17.03 3.55 2.73
C LYS A 81 16.77 4.84 1.97
N ASP A 82 16.88 5.99 2.64
CA ASP A 82 16.78 7.29 1.99
C ASP A 82 18.03 8.17 2.13
N ASN A 83 18.04 9.29 1.42
CA ASN A 83 19.11 10.29 1.44
C ASN A 83 19.07 11.24 2.67
N HIS A 84 18.16 11.01 3.62
CA HIS A 84 18.07 11.72 4.89
C HIS A 84 18.53 10.87 6.08
N GLY A 85 18.98 9.63 5.81
CA GLY A 85 19.49 8.70 6.82
C GLY A 85 18.42 7.79 7.44
N ASN A 86 17.19 7.80 6.90
CA ASN A 86 16.17 6.84 7.31
C ASN A 86 16.46 5.47 6.68
N GLU A 87 16.29 4.43 7.48
CA GLU A 87 16.45 3.03 7.07
C GLU A 87 15.51 2.16 7.90
N GLY A 88 14.95 1.12 7.28
CA GLY A 88 14.15 0.13 7.98
C GLY A 88 14.01 -1.15 7.17
N LEU A 89 13.51 -2.20 7.82
CA LEU A 89 13.28 -3.51 7.23
C LEU A 89 11.80 -3.85 7.36
N LEU A 90 11.12 -3.88 6.22
CA LEU A 90 9.72 -4.30 6.14
C LEU A 90 9.66 -5.83 6.08
N THR A 91 8.84 -6.42 6.94
CA THR A 91 8.58 -7.87 7.04
C THR A 91 7.10 -8.15 6.75
N PRO A 92 6.67 -9.43 6.65
CA PRO A 92 5.27 -9.76 6.34
C PRO A 92 4.27 -9.11 7.30
N GLY A 93 3.36 -8.30 6.76
CA GLY A 93 2.38 -7.50 7.50
C GLY A 93 2.82 -6.08 7.84
N SER A 94 4.08 -5.71 7.55
CA SER A 94 4.58 -4.34 7.77
C SER A 94 3.96 -3.37 6.78
N VAL A 95 3.74 -2.14 7.25
CA VAL A 95 3.29 -1.01 6.42
C VAL A 95 4.30 0.11 6.54
N GLN A 96 4.71 0.65 5.40
CA GLN A 96 5.39 1.93 5.32
C GLN A 96 4.53 2.91 4.54
N TRP A 97 4.29 4.09 5.10
CA TRP A 97 3.66 5.22 4.45
C TRP A 97 4.63 6.39 4.42
N MET A 98 5.24 6.61 3.25
CA MET A 98 6.22 7.65 3.02
C MET A 98 5.56 8.84 2.34
N THR A 99 5.54 9.99 3.01
CA THR A 99 5.20 11.26 2.37
C THR A 99 6.45 11.80 1.68
N ALA A 100 6.47 11.87 0.35
CA ALA A 100 7.64 12.39 -0.36
C ALA A 100 7.76 13.92 -0.31
N GLY A 101 6.62 14.63 -0.31
CA GLY A 101 6.57 16.08 -0.18
C GLY A 101 7.49 16.80 -1.18
N ARG A 102 8.33 17.72 -0.71
CA ARG A 102 9.30 18.46 -1.54
C ARG A 102 10.32 17.59 -2.26
N GLY A 103 10.47 16.34 -1.82
CA GLY A 103 11.20 15.29 -2.51
C GLY A 103 12.27 14.63 -1.65
N LEU A 104 12.56 13.37 -1.98
CA LEU A 104 13.62 12.54 -1.41
C LEU A 104 14.14 11.57 -2.46
N VAL A 105 15.30 10.99 -2.21
CA VAL A 105 15.84 9.86 -2.99
C VAL A 105 15.92 8.67 -2.05
N HIS A 106 15.34 7.54 -2.46
CA HIS A 106 15.36 6.31 -1.67
C HIS A 106 15.56 5.06 -2.52
N SER A 107 15.84 3.94 -1.86
CA SER A 107 15.92 2.61 -2.47
C SER A 107 15.09 1.62 -1.68
N GLU A 108 14.52 0.64 -2.36
CA GLU A 108 13.72 -0.45 -1.79
C GLU A 108 14.32 -1.78 -2.29
N MET A 109 15.14 -2.40 -1.46
CA MET A 109 15.97 -3.55 -1.82
C MET A 109 15.45 -4.80 -1.11
N PRO A 110 15.09 -5.86 -1.84
CA PRO A 110 14.74 -7.13 -1.22
C PRO A 110 15.91 -7.67 -0.39
N GLU A 111 15.60 -8.16 0.80
CA GLU A 111 16.56 -8.96 1.57
C GLU A 111 16.17 -10.43 1.63
N GLN A 112 15.05 -10.83 1.02
CA GLN A 112 14.63 -12.22 1.01
C GLN A 112 15.66 -13.09 0.30
N GLU A 113 16.13 -14.13 0.97
CA GLU A 113 17.16 -15.04 0.43
C GLU A 113 16.55 -16.20 -0.38
N SER A 114 15.30 -16.58 -0.10
CA SER A 114 14.57 -17.62 -0.82
C SER A 114 13.05 -17.52 -0.58
N GLY A 115 12.25 -18.06 -1.50
CA GLY A 115 10.79 -18.05 -1.36
C GLY A 115 10.12 -16.78 -1.89
N GLN A 116 8.81 -16.70 -1.64
CA GLN A 116 7.96 -15.66 -2.20
C GLN A 116 8.28 -14.29 -1.58
N MET A 117 8.31 -13.27 -2.43
CA MET A 117 8.19 -11.87 -2.02
C MET A 117 6.92 -11.31 -2.65
N ARG A 118 6.05 -10.75 -1.82
CA ARG A 118 4.77 -10.23 -2.27
C ARG A 118 4.32 -9.03 -1.45
N GLY A 119 3.72 -8.05 -2.11
CA GLY A 119 3.16 -6.89 -1.46
C GLY A 119 2.54 -5.93 -2.46
N PHE A 120 2.11 -4.78 -1.95
CA PHE A 120 1.50 -3.73 -2.74
C PHE A 120 2.27 -2.42 -2.58
N GLN A 121 2.45 -1.73 -3.71
CA GLN A 121 2.88 -0.34 -3.76
C GLN A 121 1.69 0.51 -4.20
N LEU A 122 1.21 1.40 -3.35
CA LEU A 122 0.15 2.36 -3.66
C LEU A 122 0.73 3.78 -3.63
N TRP A 123 0.46 4.58 -4.66
CA TRP A 123 0.80 6.01 -4.65
C TRP A 123 -0.46 6.84 -4.41
N VAL A 124 -0.39 7.73 -3.42
CA VAL A 124 -1.49 8.61 -3.02
C VAL A 124 -1.08 10.06 -3.27
N ASN A 125 -1.88 10.78 -4.04
CA ASN A 125 -1.63 12.17 -4.39
C ASN A 125 -1.70 13.07 -3.15
N LEU A 126 -0.79 14.05 -3.04
CA LEU A 126 -0.91 15.12 -2.07
C LEU A 126 -1.68 16.31 -2.68
N PRO A 127 -2.54 17.01 -1.90
CA PRO A 127 -3.13 18.25 -2.35
C PRO A 127 -2.03 19.30 -2.58
N ALA A 128 -2.29 20.28 -3.46
CA ALA A 128 -1.29 21.25 -3.90
C ALA A 128 -0.54 21.96 -2.75
N ARG A 129 -1.25 22.29 -1.66
CA ARG A 129 -0.69 22.93 -0.46
C ARG A 129 0.35 22.08 0.28
N ASP A 130 0.27 20.75 0.16
CA ASP A 130 1.11 19.82 0.93
C ASP A 130 2.24 19.22 0.08
N LYS A 131 2.24 19.42 -1.25
CA LYS A 131 3.26 18.88 -2.17
C LYS A 131 4.69 19.33 -1.89
N MET A 132 4.88 20.38 -1.08
CA MET A 132 6.20 20.92 -0.73
C MET A 132 6.55 20.78 0.76
N THR A 133 5.78 19.99 1.52
CA THR A 133 6.13 19.66 2.91
C THR A 133 7.43 18.86 2.99
N ASP A 134 8.06 18.84 4.17
CA ASP A 134 9.20 17.97 4.48
C ASP A 134 8.81 16.49 4.32
N PRO A 135 9.71 15.64 3.79
CA PRO A 135 9.51 14.20 3.79
C PRO A 135 9.26 13.65 5.20
N LYS A 136 8.41 12.64 5.32
CA LYS A 136 8.14 11.95 6.58
C LYS A 136 7.73 10.50 6.35
N TYR A 137 7.91 9.68 7.38
CA TYR A 137 7.54 8.27 7.39
C TYR A 137 6.54 7.98 8.51
N GLN A 138 5.55 7.13 8.20
CA GLN A 138 4.77 6.40 9.18
C GLN A 138 5.00 4.92 8.91
N GLU A 139 5.79 4.26 9.75
CA GLU A 139 6.17 2.86 9.58
C GLU A 139 5.70 2.04 10.77
N PHE A 140 5.04 0.93 10.47
CA PHE A 140 4.44 0.07 11.47
C PHE A 140 4.81 -1.38 11.19
N ALA A 141 5.44 -2.01 12.18
CA ALA A 141 5.63 -3.45 12.24
C ALA A 141 4.26 -4.17 12.29
N PRO A 142 4.19 -5.46 11.91
CA PRO A 142 2.94 -6.19 11.80
C PRO A 142 2.10 -6.17 13.08
N GLU A 143 2.76 -6.23 14.25
CA GLU A 143 2.12 -6.25 15.57
C GLU A 143 1.50 -4.89 15.94
N ARG A 144 1.85 -3.83 15.22
CA ARG A 144 1.31 -2.48 15.38
C ARG A 144 0.13 -2.19 14.45
N ILE A 145 -0.16 -3.08 13.50
CA ILE A 145 -1.34 -3.01 12.66
C ILE A 145 -2.49 -3.73 13.39
N PRO A 146 -3.54 -3.01 13.83
CA PRO A 146 -4.63 -3.63 14.56
C PRO A 146 -5.47 -4.52 13.66
N VAL A 147 -5.91 -5.65 14.23
CA VAL A 147 -6.75 -6.64 13.56
C VAL A 147 -8.07 -6.74 14.31
N THR A 148 -9.17 -6.72 13.56
CA THR A 148 -10.53 -6.89 14.10
C THR A 148 -11.27 -8.00 13.37
N ALA A 149 -12.25 -8.58 14.05
CA ALA A 149 -13.13 -9.61 13.50
C ALA A 149 -14.59 -9.13 13.58
N PRO A 150 -15.05 -8.30 12.63
CA PRO A 150 -16.34 -7.61 12.74
C PRO A 150 -17.55 -8.51 12.45
N GLY A 151 -17.33 -9.80 12.16
CA GLY A 151 -18.37 -10.79 11.93
C GLY A 151 -17.79 -12.19 11.82
N ASP A 152 -18.66 -13.19 11.84
CA ASP A 152 -18.27 -14.60 11.76
C ASP A 152 -17.54 -14.89 10.44
N GLY A 153 -16.31 -15.40 10.54
CA GLY A 153 -15.47 -15.69 9.39
C GLY A 153 -14.90 -14.45 8.68
N VAL A 154 -14.92 -13.29 9.32
CA VAL A 154 -14.36 -12.04 8.78
C VAL A 154 -13.17 -11.61 9.63
N GLN A 155 -12.02 -11.39 9.00
CA GLN A 155 -10.86 -10.77 9.64
C GLN A 155 -10.43 -9.55 8.82
N VAL A 156 -10.17 -8.44 9.52
CA VAL A 156 -9.77 -7.18 8.89
C VAL A 156 -8.55 -6.62 9.60
N LYS A 157 -7.45 -6.43 8.88
CA LYS A 157 -6.35 -5.57 9.34
C LYS A 157 -6.66 -4.14 8.93
N VAL A 158 -6.65 -3.21 9.90
CA VAL A 158 -6.96 -1.81 9.66
C VAL A 158 -5.65 -1.04 9.47
N ILE A 159 -5.22 -0.88 8.21
CA ILE A 159 -3.98 -0.16 7.86
C ILE A 159 -4.21 1.35 8.00
N ALA A 160 -5.31 1.85 7.42
CA ALA A 160 -5.77 3.22 7.54
C ALA A 160 -7.31 3.28 7.62
N GLY A 161 -7.83 4.32 8.27
CA GLY A 161 -9.27 4.49 8.52
C GLY A 161 -9.74 3.76 9.77
N GLN A 162 -11.04 3.42 9.81
CA GLN A 162 -11.68 2.86 11.00
C GLN A 162 -12.66 1.74 10.65
N VAL A 163 -12.70 0.70 11.49
CA VAL A 163 -13.67 -0.40 11.46
C VAL A 163 -14.25 -0.61 12.86
N GLY A 164 -15.51 -0.23 13.07
CA GLY A 164 -16.10 -0.21 14.40
C GLY A 164 -15.33 0.74 15.32
N GLU A 165 -14.85 0.24 16.47
CA GLU A 165 -14.03 1.02 17.41
C GLU A 165 -12.52 0.95 17.10
N VAL A 166 -12.11 0.16 16.10
CA VAL A 166 -10.70 -0.09 15.79
C VAL A 166 -10.24 0.86 14.68
N SER A 167 -9.22 1.66 14.98
CA SER A 167 -8.63 2.63 14.04
C SER A 167 -7.25 2.18 13.60
N GLY A 168 -6.94 2.34 12.32
CA GLY A 168 -5.60 2.13 11.78
C GLY A 168 -4.62 3.20 12.27
N PRO A 169 -3.32 2.91 12.29
CA PRO A 169 -2.33 3.81 12.89
C PRO A 169 -1.91 4.95 11.94
N ILE A 170 -2.26 4.89 10.66
CA ILE A 170 -1.96 5.93 9.67
C ILE A 170 -2.79 7.17 9.93
N VAL A 171 -2.12 8.30 10.11
CA VAL A 171 -2.73 9.62 10.25
C VAL A 171 -2.42 10.43 9.00
N GLN A 172 -3.42 10.61 8.13
CA GLN A 172 -3.29 11.49 6.97
C GLN A 172 -4.55 12.36 6.74
N PRO A 173 -4.66 13.51 7.44
CA PRO A 173 -5.88 14.33 7.42
C PRO A 173 -6.23 14.93 6.06
N ALA A 174 -5.26 15.04 5.14
CA ALA A 174 -5.48 15.61 3.82
C ALA A 174 -6.33 14.70 2.91
N THR A 175 -6.19 13.39 3.05
CA THR A 175 -6.86 12.38 2.21
C THR A 175 -7.81 11.48 2.98
N ASP A 176 -7.68 11.42 4.32
CA ASP A 176 -8.46 10.56 5.23
C ASP A 176 -8.69 9.14 4.68
N PRO A 177 -7.61 8.39 4.41
CA PRO A 177 -7.70 7.18 3.61
C PRO A 177 -8.27 6.00 4.40
N VAL A 178 -9.08 5.19 3.73
CA VAL A 178 -9.45 3.84 4.18
C VAL A 178 -8.60 2.83 3.43
N TYR A 179 -7.77 2.07 4.15
CA TYR A 179 -7.00 0.96 3.60
C TYR A 179 -7.14 -0.24 4.55
N LEU A 180 -7.84 -1.27 4.06
CA LEU A 180 -8.12 -2.50 4.80
C LEU A 180 -7.55 -3.70 4.05
N ASP A 181 -6.94 -4.63 4.79
CA ASP A 181 -6.68 -6.00 4.31
C ASP A 181 -7.75 -6.91 4.92
N ILE A 182 -8.58 -7.52 4.05
CA ILE A 182 -9.80 -8.22 4.42
C ILE A 182 -9.67 -9.70 4.01
N THR A 183 -9.76 -10.58 5.00
CA THR A 183 -9.88 -12.02 4.79
C THR A 183 -11.31 -12.47 5.11
N LEU A 184 -11.96 -13.12 4.14
CA LEU A 184 -13.30 -13.70 4.28
C LEU A 184 -13.22 -15.22 4.19
N ALA A 185 -13.77 -15.90 5.18
CA ALA A 185 -14.03 -17.33 5.09
C ALA A 185 -15.08 -17.62 4.01
N ALA A 186 -15.12 -18.87 3.53
CA ALA A 186 -16.10 -19.27 2.52
C ALA A 186 -17.53 -18.96 2.99
N ASN A 187 -18.29 -18.27 2.13
CA ASN A 187 -19.67 -17.82 2.37
C ASN A 187 -19.85 -16.75 3.46
N ALA A 188 -18.78 -16.26 4.10
CA ALA A 188 -18.87 -15.13 5.01
C ALA A 188 -19.31 -13.87 4.25
N ARG A 189 -20.06 -13.01 4.93
CA ARG A 189 -20.51 -11.72 4.41
C ARG A 189 -20.22 -10.64 5.42
N TRP A 190 -19.79 -9.49 4.92
CA TRP A 190 -19.54 -8.33 5.74
C TRP A 190 -19.96 -7.07 4.99
N GLU A 191 -20.59 -6.14 5.70
CA GLU A 191 -20.98 -4.84 5.19
C GLU A 191 -20.09 -3.78 5.84
N TYR A 192 -19.50 -2.93 5.00
CA TYR A 192 -18.71 -1.80 5.42
C TYR A 192 -19.28 -0.53 4.81
N THR A 193 -19.56 0.47 5.64
CA THR A 193 -20.04 1.77 5.17
C THR A 193 -18.84 2.61 4.76
N LEU A 194 -18.75 2.93 3.47
CA LEU A 194 -17.75 3.87 2.97
C LEU A 194 -18.09 5.30 3.43
N PRO A 195 -17.08 6.17 3.61
CA PRO A 195 -17.29 7.59 3.93
C PRO A 195 -18.20 8.34 2.95
#